data_AF-A0A2J6PQT4-F1
#
_entry.id   AF-A0A2J6PQT4-F1
#
_cell.length_a   1.000
_cell.length_b   1.000
_cell.length_c   1.000
_cell.angle_alpha   90.00
_cell.angle_beta   90.00
_cell.angle_gamma   90.00
#
_symmetry.space_group_name_H-M   'P 1'
#
loop_
_entity.id
_entity.type
_entity.pdbx_description
1 polymer ?
#
loop_
_entity_poly.entity_id
_entity_poly.type
_entity_poly.pdbx_seq_one_letter_code
_entity_poly.pdbx_strand_id
1 'polypeptide(L)'
;MVLKAETPIYHIEGVPLVPIGSLAFVPEYSFIQGLSWYHETVGERRPEFPLWSWTGWTVQLVDKVILNPRWSRGPYDLSIRIEYENEIIRDFPKQNEWQDFLSKIANIRVKFLHIKGQTVKCTILRAANEVGVAYLRHDEEYLLKFQIEKNTAFYAPLRLDLDGSQNERKPLECICLSRYERFPAMLLIATNTDGVKERVGCMDTYHIYYMQDGMRFYRDPEVYLAMLKKKLQLQTIRLG
;
A
#
# COMPACT_ATOMS: atom_id res chain seq x y z
N MET A 1 2.37 22.61 16.39
CA MET A 1 3.36 23.43 15.67
C MET A 1 3.65 22.72 14.36
N VAL A 2 3.07 23.18 13.25
CA VAL A 2 3.31 22.59 11.92
C VAL A 2 4.65 23.12 11.45
N LEU A 3 5.67 22.26 11.38
CA LEU A 3 6.92 22.60 10.72
C LEU A 3 6.58 22.87 9.25
N LYS A 4 6.58 24.14 8.84
CA LYS A 4 6.61 24.48 7.40
C LYS A 4 7.86 23.82 6.84
N ALA A 5 7.68 22.77 6.05
CA ALA A 5 8.80 22.19 5.34
C ALA A 5 9.35 23.27 4.39
N GLU A 6 10.57 23.74 4.63
CA GLU A 6 11.30 24.62 3.70
C GLU A 6 11.70 23.86 2.42
N THR A 7 11.59 22.53 2.44
CA THR A 7 11.88 21.65 1.31
C THR A 7 10.65 21.50 0.40
N PRO A 8 10.80 21.70 -0.93
CA PRO A 8 9.71 21.44 -1.87
C PRO A 8 9.28 19.97 -1.80
N ILE A 9 7.97 19.73 -1.76
CA ILE A 9 7.38 18.39 -1.89
C ILE A 9 7.22 18.12 -3.38
N TYR A 10 7.93 17.10 -3.87
CA TYR A 10 7.79 16.64 -5.24
C TYR A 10 6.62 15.67 -5.36
N HIS A 11 6.00 15.62 -6.53
CA HIS A 11 4.96 14.65 -6.85
C HIS A 11 5.30 13.94 -8.15
N ILE A 12 5.07 12.63 -8.22
CA ILE A 12 5.12 11.84 -9.46
C ILE A 12 3.72 11.27 -9.67
N GLU A 13 3.02 11.72 -10.70
CA GLU A 13 1.61 11.39 -10.94
C GLU A 13 0.77 11.57 -9.66
N GLY A 14 0.99 12.67 -8.96
CA GLY A 14 0.31 13.00 -7.70
C GLY A 14 0.86 12.28 -6.46
N VAL A 15 1.57 11.17 -6.58
CA VAL A 15 2.15 10.48 -5.42
C VAL A 15 3.21 11.39 -4.77
N PRO A 16 3.00 11.84 -3.51
CA PRO A 16 3.92 12.78 -2.88
C PRO A 16 5.20 12.08 -2.46
N LEU A 17 6.35 12.73 -2.67
CA LEU A 17 7.64 12.29 -2.17
C LEU A 17 7.95 13.07 -0.89
N VAL A 18 7.55 12.50 0.24
CA VAL A 18 7.67 13.16 1.55
C VAL A 18 9.03 12.84 2.20
N PRO A 19 9.74 13.83 2.76
CA PRO A 19 10.94 13.58 3.56
C PRO A 19 10.65 12.67 4.76
N ILE A 20 11.57 11.76 5.03
CA ILE A 20 11.41 10.75 6.09
C ILE A 20 11.93 11.30 7.42
N GLY A 21 11.11 12.07 8.13
CA GLY A 21 11.48 12.65 9.43
C GLY A 21 12.73 13.54 9.33
N SER A 22 13.73 13.29 10.18
CA SER A 22 15.03 13.98 10.14
C SER A 22 16.08 13.31 9.25
N LEU A 23 15.72 12.24 8.53
CA LEU A 23 16.64 11.51 7.67
C LEU A 23 16.79 12.21 6.32
N ALA A 24 17.94 11.98 5.68
CA ALA A 24 18.19 12.44 4.32
C ALA A 24 17.11 11.91 3.36
N PHE A 25 16.68 12.76 2.44
CA PHE A 25 15.72 12.41 1.40
C PHE A 25 16.26 11.27 0.52
N VAL A 26 15.58 10.12 0.54
CA VAL A 26 15.85 8.98 -0.35
C VAL A 26 14.66 8.83 -1.29
N PRO A 27 14.79 9.19 -2.59
CA PRO A 27 13.66 9.29 -3.51
C PRO A 27 12.75 8.06 -3.53
N GLU A 28 13.34 6.87 -3.65
CA GLU A 28 12.59 5.61 -3.75
C GLU A 28 11.76 5.35 -2.49
N TYR A 29 12.34 5.50 -1.29
CA TYR A 29 11.61 5.33 -0.04
C TYR A 29 10.53 6.38 0.16
N SER A 30 10.81 7.64 -0.19
CA SER A 30 9.81 8.72 -0.15
C SER A 30 8.62 8.41 -1.07
N PHE A 31 8.88 7.84 -2.25
CA PHE A 31 7.83 7.45 -3.19
C PHE A 31 7.04 6.22 -2.72
N ILE A 32 7.70 5.20 -2.18
CA ILE A 32 7.04 4.03 -1.55
C ILE A 32 6.10 4.47 -0.43
N GLN A 33 6.56 5.39 0.41
CA GLN A 33 5.75 5.97 1.46
C GLN A 33 4.61 6.81 0.91
N GLY A 34 4.85 7.52 -0.20
CA GLY A 34 3.79 8.13 -0.98
C GLY A 34 2.73 7.11 -1.36
N LEU A 35 3.09 5.96 -1.92
CA LEU A 35 2.15 4.91 -2.35
C LEU A 35 1.26 4.34 -1.23
N SER A 36 1.57 4.54 0.05
CA SER A 36 0.72 4.12 1.16
C SER A 36 -0.30 5.18 1.62
N TRP A 37 -0.48 6.27 0.85
CA TRP A 37 -1.57 7.23 1.04
C TRP A 37 -2.95 6.53 1.06
N TYR A 38 -3.98 7.12 1.65
CA TYR A 38 -5.38 6.66 1.56
C TYR A 38 -6.34 7.84 1.73
N HIS A 39 -7.62 7.61 1.46
CA HIS A 39 -8.70 8.57 1.70
C HIS A 39 -9.61 8.10 2.85
N GLU A 40 -10.18 9.03 3.61
CA GLU A 40 -11.21 8.72 4.62
C GLU A 40 -12.56 8.37 4.00
N THR A 41 -12.82 8.85 2.78
CA THR A 41 -14.06 8.63 2.05
C THR A 41 -13.78 7.96 0.72
N VAL A 42 -14.71 7.12 0.28
CA VAL A 42 -14.68 6.55 -1.08
C VAL A 42 -14.71 7.68 -2.11
N GLY A 43 -13.82 7.63 -3.09
CA GLY A 43 -13.72 8.63 -4.14
C GLY A 43 -14.04 8.11 -5.53
N GLU A 44 -14.45 9.00 -6.42
CA GLU A 44 -14.62 8.68 -7.84
C GLU A 44 -13.27 8.75 -8.57
N ARG A 45 -13.14 7.93 -9.62
CA ARG A 45 -11.90 7.74 -10.36
C ARG A 45 -11.93 8.46 -11.72
N ARG A 46 -10.89 9.25 -11.99
CA ARG A 46 -10.63 9.96 -13.25
C ARG A 46 -9.88 9.09 -14.28
N PRO A 47 -10.53 8.52 -15.29
CA PRO A 47 -9.97 7.43 -16.12
C PRO A 47 -8.65 7.76 -16.85
N GLU A 48 -8.28 9.05 -16.96
CA GLU A 48 -7.06 9.50 -17.63
C GLU A 48 -5.75 9.32 -16.84
N PHE A 49 -5.82 8.92 -15.56
CA PHE A 49 -4.64 8.65 -14.73
C PHE A 49 -4.47 7.14 -14.46
N PRO A 50 -3.26 6.65 -14.10
CA PRO A 50 -3.04 5.27 -13.62
C PRO A 50 -3.70 4.98 -12.27
N LEU A 51 -4.19 3.77 -11.97
CA LEU A 51 -4.97 3.51 -10.74
C LEU A 51 -4.17 3.69 -9.44
N TRP A 52 -2.85 3.57 -9.51
CA TRP A 52 -1.95 3.88 -8.41
C TRP A 52 -1.70 5.39 -8.19
N SER A 53 -2.00 6.22 -9.19
CA SER A 53 -1.82 7.68 -9.15
C SER A 53 -2.84 8.31 -8.22
N TRP A 54 -2.36 9.22 -7.37
CA TRP A 54 -3.26 10.03 -6.53
C TRP A 54 -4.06 11.05 -7.36
N THR A 55 -3.46 11.64 -8.40
CA THR A 55 -4.14 12.64 -9.25
C THR A 55 -5.41 12.09 -9.90
N GLY A 56 -5.51 10.77 -9.98
CA GLY A 56 -6.66 10.05 -10.47
C GLY A 56 -7.93 10.11 -9.60
N TRP A 57 -7.87 10.67 -8.39
CA TRP A 57 -8.98 10.65 -7.45
C TRP A 57 -9.65 12.02 -7.32
N THR A 58 -10.97 12.02 -7.15
CA THR A 58 -11.78 13.25 -6.98
C THR A 58 -11.85 13.75 -5.54
N VAL A 59 -11.51 12.90 -4.58
CA VAL A 59 -11.59 13.20 -3.14
C VAL A 59 -10.39 13.98 -2.63
N GLN A 60 -10.61 14.78 -1.59
CA GLN A 60 -9.53 15.46 -0.88
C GLN A 60 -8.68 14.44 -0.12
N LEU A 61 -7.37 14.65 -0.10
CA LEU A 61 -6.50 13.91 0.80
C LEU A 61 -6.85 14.25 2.23
N VAL A 62 -6.76 13.24 3.09
CA VAL A 62 -6.59 13.50 4.50
C VAL A 62 -5.22 14.14 4.67
N ASP A 63 -5.14 15.31 5.31
CA ASP A 63 -3.86 15.98 5.67
C ASP A 63 -2.93 15.09 6.51
N LYS A 64 -3.43 13.94 6.96
CA LYS A 64 -2.70 12.85 7.60
C LYS A 64 -2.44 11.75 6.58
N VAL A 65 -1.45 11.95 5.71
CA VAL A 65 -0.70 10.78 5.24
C VAL A 65 -0.30 10.02 6.51
N ILE A 66 -0.59 8.72 6.64
CA ILE A 66 -0.04 7.92 7.75
C ILE A 66 1.47 7.83 7.47
N LEU A 67 2.18 8.92 7.72
CA LEU A 67 3.63 8.97 7.74
C LEU A 67 3.98 8.50 9.14
N ASN A 68 3.78 7.21 9.43
CA ASN A 68 4.37 6.69 10.63
C ASN A 68 5.89 6.74 10.38
N PRO A 69 6.67 7.57 11.10
CA PRO A 69 8.10 7.71 10.83
C PRO A 69 8.85 6.39 11.03
N ARG A 70 8.22 5.41 11.70
CA ARG A 70 8.72 4.04 11.85
C ARG A 70 8.66 3.23 10.55
N TRP A 71 7.94 3.68 9.53
CA TRP A 71 7.90 3.07 8.20
C TRP A 71 9.09 3.49 7.31
N SER A 72 9.96 4.37 7.84
CA SER A 72 11.15 4.95 7.19
C SER A 72 12.16 3.97 6.61
N ARG A 73 12.06 2.69 6.95
CA ARG A 73 12.93 1.66 6.41
C ARG A 73 12.11 0.79 5.46
N GLY A 74 12.37 0.95 4.16
CA GLY A 74 11.86 0.04 3.13
C GLY A 74 12.34 -1.41 3.38
N PRO A 75 11.57 -2.43 2.96
CA PRO A 75 12.02 -3.82 2.97
C PRO A 75 13.35 -3.95 2.20
N TYR A 76 14.21 -4.90 2.60
CA TYR A 76 15.48 -5.14 1.90
C TYR A 76 15.31 -5.54 0.43
N ASP A 77 14.15 -6.11 0.07
CA ASP A 77 13.87 -6.66 -1.25
C ASP A 77 12.87 -5.81 -2.07
N LEU A 78 12.57 -4.58 -1.63
CA LEU A 78 11.66 -3.69 -2.34
C LEU A 78 12.44 -2.84 -3.34
N SER A 79 12.06 -2.89 -4.62
CA SER A 79 12.60 -2.00 -5.65
C SER A 79 11.53 -1.59 -6.64
N ILE A 80 11.61 -0.36 -7.13
CA ILE A 80 10.67 0.18 -8.11
C ILE A 80 11.36 0.43 -9.44
N ARG A 81 10.67 0.08 -10.52
CA ARG A 81 10.99 0.53 -11.87
C ARG A 81 9.78 1.23 -12.48
N ILE A 82 10.03 2.24 -13.29
CA ILE A 82 9.03 3.06 -13.95
C ILE A 82 9.00 2.66 -15.43
N GLU A 83 7.83 2.29 -15.93
CA GLU A 83 7.55 2.13 -17.37
C GLU A 83 6.85 3.38 -17.87
N TYR A 84 7.45 4.04 -18.85
CA TYR A 84 6.92 5.26 -19.47
C TYR A 84 5.98 4.94 -20.64
N GLU A 85 5.24 5.93 -21.15
CA GLU A 85 4.38 5.76 -22.33
C GLU A 85 5.14 5.31 -23.60
N ASN A 86 6.43 5.66 -23.72
CA ASN A 86 7.31 5.20 -24.79
C ASN A 86 7.91 3.80 -24.55
N GLU A 87 7.37 3.04 -23.60
CA GLU A 87 7.73 1.65 -23.27
C GLU A 87 9.14 1.46 -22.72
N ILE A 88 9.86 2.54 -22.43
CA ILE A 88 11.13 2.48 -21.73
C ILE A 88 10.87 2.13 -20.26
N ILE A 89 11.61 1.15 -19.73
CA ILE A 89 11.60 0.79 -18.31
C ILE A 89 12.91 1.25 -17.68
N ARG A 90 12.85 1.97 -16.55
CA ARG A 90 14.04 2.40 -15.79
C ARG A 90 13.87 2.18 -14.30
N ASP A 91 14.97 1.93 -13.61
CA ASP A 91 14.99 1.92 -12.15
C ASP A 91 14.58 3.29 -11.60
N PHE A 92 13.94 3.29 -10.42
CA PHE A 92 13.63 4.52 -9.70
C PHE A 92 14.95 5.23 -9.35
N PRO A 93 15.04 6.57 -9.50
CA PRO A 93 16.29 7.29 -9.34
C PRO A 93 16.87 7.17 -7.93
N LYS A 94 18.19 7.01 -7.86
CA LYS A 94 18.94 7.21 -6.62
C LYS A 94 19.05 8.69 -6.30
N GLN A 95 19.45 9.00 -5.06
CA GLN A 95 19.55 10.39 -4.59
C GLN A 95 20.47 11.27 -5.47
N ASN A 96 21.58 10.72 -5.97
CA ASN A 96 22.52 11.42 -6.85
C ASN A 96 22.01 11.60 -8.30
N GLU A 97 20.99 10.84 -8.71
CA GLU A 97 20.36 10.89 -10.04
C GLU A 97 19.09 11.74 -10.04
N TRP A 98 18.64 12.18 -8.86
CA TRP A 98 17.33 12.80 -8.66
C TRP A 98 17.09 14.04 -9.52
N GLN A 99 18.08 14.93 -9.63
CA GLN A 99 17.94 16.17 -10.40
C GLN A 99 17.83 15.90 -11.91
N ASP A 100 18.65 14.98 -12.42
CA ASP A 100 18.58 14.55 -13.83
C ASP A 100 17.25 13.85 -14.13
N PHE A 101 16.77 12.99 -13.21
CA PHE A 101 15.48 12.36 -13.32
C PHE A 101 14.31 13.36 -13.38
N LEU A 102 14.28 14.35 -12.49
CA LEU A 102 13.24 15.38 -12.47
C LEU A 102 13.14 16.14 -13.80
N SER A 103 14.28 16.45 -14.42
CA SER A 103 14.31 17.12 -15.72
C SER A 103 13.71 16.29 -16.86
N LYS A 104 13.80 14.96 -16.76
CA LYS A 104 13.35 14.02 -17.79
C LYS A 104 11.87 13.66 -17.62
N ILE A 105 11.42 13.41 -16.39
CA ILE A 105 10.04 12.99 -16.12
C ILE A 105 9.02 14.11 -16.38
N ALA A 106 9.43 15.37 -16.35
CA ALA A 106 8.56 16.51 -16.65
C ALA A 106 7.87 16.44 -18.03
N ASN A 107 8.45 15.70 -18.98
CA ASN A 107 7.97 15.62 -20.36
C ASN A 107 7.46 14.23 -20.77
N ILE A 108 7.42 13.26 -19.84
CA ILE A 108 7.07 11.87 -20.17
C ILE A 108 6.15 11.32 -19.07
N ARG A 109 4.98 10.83 -19.47
CA ARG A 109 4.01 10.22 -18.56
C ARG A 109 4.44 8.82 -18.12
N VAL A 110 4.08 8.48 -16.88
CA VAL A 110 4.28 7.13 -16.36
C VAL A 110 3.09 6.26 -16.74
N LYS A 111 3.37 5.12 -17.38
CA LYS A 111 2.37 4.13 -17.81
C LYS A 111 2.16 3.07 -16.73
N PHE A 112 3.23 2.46 -16.22
CA PHE A 112 3.15 1.43 -15.18
C PHE A 112 4.26 1.57 -14.14
N LEU A 113 3.98 1.10 -12.93
CA LEU A 113 5.01 0.84 -11.90
C LEU A 113 5.32 -0.65 -11.84
N HIS A 114 6.58 -1.00 -11.90
CA HIS A 114 7.07 -2.35 -11.65
C HIS A 114 7.62 -2.42 -10.24
N ILE A 115 6.83 -2.97 -9.31
CA ILE A 115 7.18 -3.08 -7.90
C ILE A 115 7.64 -4.51 -7.66
N LYS A 116 8.94 -4.69 -7.44
CA LYS A 116 9.47 -5.94 -6.89
C LYS A 116 9.38 -5.87 -5.38
N GLY A 117 8.70 -6.81 -4.76
CA GLY A 117 8.52 -6.82 -3.31
C GLY A 117 7.96 -8.13 -2.80
N GLN A 118 7.87 -8.24 -1.48
CA GLN A 118 7.26 -9.39 -0.82
C GLN A 118 5.74 -9.24 -0.83
N THR A 119 5.07 -10.31 -1.26
CA THR A 119 3.63 -10.34 -1.51
C THR A 119 2.96 -11.42 -0.68
N VAL A 120 1.69 -11.22 -0.34
CA VAL A 120 0.87 -12.23 0.34
C VAL A 120 -0.55 -12.22 -0.22
N LYS A 121 -1.15 -13.41 -0.35
CA LYS A 121 -2.55 -13.54 -0.76
C LYS A 121 -3.49 -13.18 0.40
N CYS A 122 -4.58 -12.50 0.08
CA CYS A 122 -5.59 -12.10 1.06
C CYS A 122 -6.99 -12.09 0.43
N THR A 123 -7.99 -11.76 1.23
CA THR A 123 -9.38 -11.66 0.80
C THR A 123 -10.09 -10.56 1.57
N ILE A 124 -10.93 -9.77 0.89
CA ILE A 124 -11.79 -8.77 1.54
C ILE A 124 -13.04 -9.45 2.08
N LEU A 125 -13.41 -9.12 3.31
CA LEU A 125 -14.63 -9.56 3.98
C LEU A 125 -15.39 -8.36 4.51
N ARG A 126 -16.72 -8.41 4.51
CA ARG A 126 -17.53 -7.42 5.21
C ARG A 126 -17.54 -7.72 6.71
N ALA A 127 -17.12 -6.78 7.53
CA ALA A 127 -16.94 -6.96 8.97
C ALA A 127 -18.22 -7.45 9.67
N ALA A 128 -19.39 -6.95 9.26
CA ALA A 128 -20.70 -7.32 9.80
C ALA A 128 -21.04 -8.82 9.65
N ASN A 129 -20.41 -9.51 8.69
CA ASN A 129 -20.70 -10.91 8.39
C ASN A 129 -19.76 -11.89 9.09
N GLU A 130 -18.72 -11.40 9.77
CA GLU A 130 -17.66 -12.25 10.33
C GLU A 130 -17.88 -12.51 11.82
N VAL A 131 -18.34 -13.73 12.13
CA VAL A 131 -18.59 -14.21 13.49
C VAL A 131 -17.30 -14.19 14.31
N GLY A 132 -17.34 -13.60 15.51
CA GLY A 132 -16.17 -13.45 16.40
C GLY A 132 -15.41 -12.12 16.24
N VAL A 133 -15.80 -11.29 15.28
CA VAL A 133 -15.15 -10.01 14.97
C VAL A 133 -15.97 -8.79 15.44
N ALA A 134 -17.02 -9.00 16.22
CA ALA A 134 -18.01 -8.01 16.67
C ALA A 134 -17.51 -6.82 17.51
N TYR A 135 -16.19 -6.68 17.73
CA TYR A 135 -15.57 -5.57 18.49
C TYR A 135 -14.55 -4.79 17.69
N LEU A 136 -14.58 -4.86 16.36
CA LEU A 136 -13.88 -3.86 15.56
C LEU A 136 -14.56 -2.52 15.75
N ARG A 137 -13.77 -1.45 15.66
CA ARG A 137 -14.28 -0.08 15.83
C ARG A 137 -15.51 0.09 14.93
N HIS A 138 -16.53 0.77 15.44
CA HIS A 138 -17.86 0.91 14.82
C HIS A 138 -17.87 1.43 13.37
N ASP A 139 -16.72 1.89 12.86
CA ASP A 139 -16.60 2.58 11.59
C ASP A 139 -16.00 1.71 10.47
N GLU A 140 -15.58 0.47 10.76
CA GLU A 140 -14.91 -0.37 9.77
C GLU A 140 -15.86 -1.36 9.09
N GLU A 141 -16.20 -1.08 7.84
CA GLU A 141 -17.09 -1.91 7.03
C GLU A 141 -16.40 -3.18 6.50
N TYR A 142 -15.09 -3.13 6.23
CA TYR A 142 -14.34 -4.19 5.56
C TYR A 142 -13.07 -4.61 6.29
N LEU A 143 -12.72 -5.89 6.13
CA LEU A 143 -11.55 -6.54 6.69
C LEU A 143 -10.76 -7.27 5.62
N LEU A 144 -9.44 -7.26 5.77
CA LEU A 144 -8.56 -8.17 5.07
C LEU A 144 -8.31 -9.41 5.89
N LYS A 145 -8.62 -10.56 5.29
CA LYS A 145 -8.28 -11.88 5.82
C LYS A 145 -7.02 -12.41 5.16
N PHE A 146 -6.05 -12.79 5.97
CA PHE A 146 -4.85 -13.53 5.55
C PHE A 146 -4.94 -14.95 6.06
N GLN A 147 -5.11 -15.91 5.15
CA GLN A 147 -5.16 -17.33 5.51
C GLN A 147 -3.73 -17.85 5.70
N ILE A 148 -3.41 -18.34 6.90
CA ILE A 148 -2.08 -18.88 7.22
C ILE A 148 -2.09 -20.40 7.17
N GLU A 149 -3.00 -21.02 7.91
CA GLU A 149 -3.20 -22.48 7.93
C GLU A 149 -4.70 -22.76 7.92
N LYS A 150 -5.12 -24.03 7.80
CA LYS A 150 -6.53 -24.41 7.63
C LYS A 150 -7.48 -23.72 8.64
N ASN A 151 -7.07 -23.63 9.91
CA ASN A 151 -7.89 -23.07 10.99
C ASN A 151 -7.36 -21.74 11.53
N THR A 152 -6.44 -21.11 10.79
CA THR A 152 -5.60 -20.04 11.31
C THR A 152 -5.56 -18.87 10.33
N ALA A 153 -6.10 -17.73 10.75
CA ALA A 153 -6.16 -16.53 9.93
C ALA A 153 -5.93 -15.25 10.72
N PHE A 154 -5.40 -14.24 10.03
CA PHE A 154 -5.33 -12.88 10.53
C PHE A 154 -6.38 -12.00 9.87
N TYR A 155 -6.86 -11.04 10.63
CA TYR A 155 -7.82 -10.03 10.17
C TYR A 155 -7.19 -8.67 10.43
N ALA A 156 -7.13 -7.85 9.39
CA ALA A 156 -6.71 -6.47 9.49
C ALA A 156 -7.85 -5.57 9.02
N PRO A 157 -8.11 -4.46 9.72
CA PRO A 157 -8.88 -3.34 9.19
C PRO A 157 -8.46 -2.97 7.78
N LEU A 158 -9.45 -2.78 6.90
CA LEU A 158 -9.20 -2.35 5.54
C LEU A 158 -9.77 -0.96 5.30
N ARG A 159 -8.95 -0.09 4.72
CA ARG A 159 -9.39 1.15 4.11
C ARG A 159 -9.34 0.98 2.60
N LEU A 160 -10.50 1.08 1.97
CA LEU A 160 -10.62 0.92 0.53
C LEU A 160 -10.57 2.29 -0.14
N ASP A 161 -9.90 2.32 -1.29
CA ASP A 161 -9.94 3.50 -2.16
C ASP A 161 -11.22 3.48 -3.03
N LEU A 162 -11.75 2.27 -3.32
CA LEU A 162 -12.95 2.02 -4.14
C LEU A 162 -14.10 1.42 -3.32
N ASP A 163 -15.28 1.31 -3.93
CA ASP A 163 -16.33 0.45 -3.38
C ASP A 163 -15.84 -1.01 -3.30
N GLY A 164 -15.69 -1.49 -2.06
CA GLY A 164 -15.22 -2.84 -1.74
C GLY A 164 -16.17 -3.96 -2.11
N SER A 165 -17.45 -3.64 -2.35
CA SER A 165 -18.49 -4.62 -2.63
C SER A 165 -18.14 -5.49 -3.83
N GLN A 166 -17.50 -4.92 -4.85
CA GLN A 166 -17.11 -5.62 -6.06
C GLN A 166 -15.95 -6.60 -5.87
N ASN A 167 -15.18 -6.44 -4.78
CA ASN A 167 -14.00 -7.25 -4.48
C ASN A 167 -14.19 -8.16 -3.26
N GLU A 168 -15.39 -8.17 -2.67
CA GLU A 168 -15.70 -9.03 -1.54
C GLU A 168 -15.49 -10.51 -1.92
N ARG A 169 -14.79 -11.25 -1.05
CA ARG A 169 -14.49 -12.68 -1.21
C ARG A 169 -13.62 -13.07 -2.42
N LYS A 170 -13.17 -12.10 -3.22
CA LYS A 170 -12.20 -12.36 -4.30
C LYS A 170 -10.80 -12.55 -3.72
N PRO A 171 -10.01 -13.51 -4.23
CA PRO A 171 -8.59 -13.59 -3.91
C PRO A 171 -7.87 -12.35 -4.40
N LEU A 172 -7.16 -11.67 -3.51
CA LEU A 172 -6.35 -10.49 -3.78
C LEU A 172 -4.90 -10.72 -3.35
N GLU A 173 -4.03 -9.79 -3.69
CA GLU A 173 -2.63 -9.78 -3.29
C GLU A 173 -2.30 -8.47 -2.57
N CYS A 174 -1.50 -8.55 -1.52
CA CYS A 174 -0.92 -7.39 -0.86
C CYS A 174 0.58 -7.33 -1.15
N ILE A 175 1.12 -6.14 -1.43
CA ILE A 175 2.57 -5.89 -1.42
C ILE A 175 2.95 -5.24 -0.10
N CYS A 176 3.95 -5.79 0.59
CA CYS A 176 4.52 -5.16 1.77
C CYS A 176 5.44 -3.99 1.38
N LEU A 177 5.08 -2.78 1.78
CA LEU A 177 5.78 -1.54 1.44
C LEU A 177 6.81 -1.10 2.50
N SER A 178 6.75 -1.64 3.72
CA SER A 178 7.66 -1.26 4.81
C SER A 178 8.23 -2.47 5.54
N ARG A 179 9.31 -2.27 6.30
CA ARG A 179 9.91 -3.35 7.11
C ARG A 179 8.97 -3.90 8.18
N TYR A 180 9.16 -5.19 8.44
CA TYR A 180 8.49 -6.03 9.43
C TYR A 180 8.90 -5.75 10.89
N GLU A 181 9.08 -4.49 11.28
CA GLU A 181 9.53 -4.23 12.65
C GLU A 181 8.35 -4.25 13.63
N ARG A 182 7.15 -3.77 13.24
CA ARG A 182 5.91 -3.95 14.03
C ARG A 182 4.64 -3.97 13.19
N PHE A 183 4.55 -3.07 12.21
CA PHE A 183 3.32 -2.88 11.43
C PHE A 183 3.68 -2.54 9.97
N PRO A 184 3.75 -3.54 9.05
CA PRO A 184 3.97 -3.25 7.65
C PRO A 184 2.80 -2.47 7.06
N ALA A 185 3.10 -1.38 6.35
CA ALA A 185 2.18 -0.80 5.39
C ALA A 185 2.04 -1.77 4.21
N MET A 186 0.82 -2.04 3.78
CA MET A 186 0.60 -2.88 2.61
C MET A 186 -0.28 -2.19 1.58
N LEU A 187 0.10 -2.39 0.31
CA LEU A 187 -0.70 -1.99 -0.85
C LEU A 187 -1.57 -3.16 -1.28
N LEU A 188 -2.89 -2.96 -1.33
CA LEU A 188 -3.83 -3.99 -1.76
C LEU A 188 -4.04 -3.92 -3.26
N ILE A 189 -3.92 -5.08 -3.91
CA ILE A 189 -3.90 -5.21 -5.37
C ILE A 189 -4.94 -6.22 -5.82
N ALA A 190 -5.77 -5.79 -6.77
CA ALA A 190 -6.66 -6.64 -7.53
C ALA A 190 -6.10 -6.89 -8.94
N THR A 191 -6.54 -7.97 -9.57
CA THR A 191 -6.29 -8.20 -11.00
C THR A 191 -7.59 -7.96 -11.73
N ASN A 192 -7.60 -7.02 -12.67
CA ASN A 192 -8.79 -6.76 -13.48
C ASN A 192 -8.99 -7.86 -14.55
N THR A 193 -10.04 -7.73 -15.35
CA THR A 193 -10.38 -8.69 -16.41
C THR A 193 -9.33 -8.82 -17.49
N ASP A 194 -8.51 -7.79 -17.68
CA ASP A 194 -7.45 -7.73 -18.69
C ASP A 194 -6.10 -8.26 -18.15
N GLY A 195 -6.08 -8.76 -16.91
CA GLY A 195 -4.87 -9.24 -16.26
C GLY A 195 -3.97 -8.14 -15.70
N VAL A 196 -4.41 -6.87 -15.75
CA VAL A 196 -3.67 -5.74 -15.19
C VAL A 196 -3.86 -5.72 -13.67
N LYS A 197 -2.76 -5.48 -12.95
CA LYS A 197 -2.77 -5.34 -11.50
C LYS A 197 -3.09 -3.90 -11.16
N GLU A 198 -4.06 -3.71 -10.28
CA GLU A 198 -4.62 -2.41 -9.93
C GLU A 198 -4.62 -2.23 -8.41
N ARG A 199 -4.34 -1.01 -7.97
CA ARG A 199 -4.47 -0.64 -6.57
C ARG A 199 -5.95 -0.51 -6.22
N VAL A 200 -6.40 -1.17 -5.15
CA VAL A 200 -7.78 -1.07 -4.65
C VAL A 200 -7.89 -0.58 -3.22
N GLY A 201 -6.76 -0.47 -2.52
CA GLY A 201 -6.71 0.06 -1.16
C GLY A 201 -5.32 0.00 -0.56
N CYS A 202 -5.22 0.43 0.69
CA CYS A 202 -4.04 0.20 1.51
C CYS A 202 -4.47 -0.15 2.94
N MET A 203 -3.53 -0.72 3.71
CA MET A 203 -3.78 -1.06 5.11
C MET A 203 -2.59 -0.69 5.98
N ASP A 204 -2.93 -0.28 7.20
CA ASP A 204 -2.04 -0.30 8.35
C ASP A 204 -2.37 -1.53 9.20
N THR A 205 -1.33 -2.26 9.56
CA THR A 205 -1.40 -3.47 10.38
C THR A 205 -1.44 -3.20 11.87
N TYR A 206 -1.55 -1.94 12.30
CA TYR A 206 -1.62 -1.52 13.70
C TYR A 206 -2.70 -2.24 14.52
N HIS A 207 -3.76 -2.68 13.85
CA HIS A 207 -4.94 -3.30 14.42
C HIS A 207 -5.17 -4.72 13.88
N ILE A 208 -4.15 -5.58 13.87
CA ILE A 208 -4.34 -6.99 13.49
C ILE A 208 -4.95 -7.80 14.63
N TYR A 209 -5.89 -8.67 14.25
CA TYR A 209 -6.47 -9.69 15.10
C TYR A 209 -6.10 -11.06 14.56
N TYR A 210 -5.79 -11.98 15.47
CA TYR A 210 -5.50 -13.37 15.16
C TYR A 210 -6.66 -14.25 15.61
N MET A 211 -7.11 -15.15 14.74
CA MET A 211 -8.07 -16.18 15.08
C MET A 211 -7.50 -17.56 14.81
N GLN A 212 -7.61 -18.44 15.80
CA GLN A 212 -7.23 -19.84 15.72
C GLN A 212 -8.36 -20.69 16.30
N ASP A 213 -8.81 -21.67 15.52
CA ASP A 213 -9.90 -22.59 15.90
C ASP A 213 -11.18 -21.86 16.36
N GLY A 214 -11.48 -20.71 15.71
CA GLY A 214 -12.65 -19.87 16.03
C GLY A 214 -12.51 -19.04 17.30
N MET A 215 -11.40 -19.17 18.03
CA MET A 215 -11.08 -18.34 19.19
C MET A 215 -10.24 -17.14 18.79
N ARG A 216 -10.59 -15.97 19.32
CA ARG A 216 -9.86 -14.73 19.12
C ARG A 216 -8.74 -14.62 20.15
N PHE A 217 -7.52 -14.40 19.66
CA PHE A 217 -6.37 -14.09 20.50
C PHE A 217 -5.90 -12.67 20.20
N TYR A 218 -5.50 -11.94 21.26
CA TYR A 218 -5.06 -10.56 21.13
C TYR A 218 -3.55 -10.46 20.98
N ARG A 219 -3.15 -9.62 20.02
CA ARG A 219 -1.95 -8.76 19.95
C ARG A 219 -0.61 -9.34 20.43
N ASP A 220 -0.04 -10.24 19.64
CA ASP A 220 1.41 -10.38 19.57
C ASP A 220 1.91 -10.08 18.13
N PRO A 221 2.39 -8.85 17.88
CA PRO A 221 2.94 -8.47 16.58
C PRO A 221 4.08 -9.39 16.11
N GLU A 222 4.90 -9.93 17.02
CA GLU A 222 6.02 -10.79 16.65
C GLU A 222 5.54 -12.14 16.09
N VAL A 223 4.53 -12.74 16.74
CA VAL A 223 3.89 -13.97 16.26
C VAL A 223 3.26 -13.75 14.89
N TYR A 224 2.53 -12.65 14.73
CA TYR A 224 1.96 -12.26 13.44
C TYR A 224 3.04 -12.13 12.36
N LEU A 225 4.11 -11.37 12.62
CA LEU A 225 5.16 -11.13 11.64
C LEU A 225 5.90 -12.42 11.29
N ALA A 226 6.16 -13.29 12.26
CA ALA A 226 6.78 -14.59 12.02
C ALA A 226 5.90 -15.48 11.12
N MET A 227 4.59 -15.47 11.33
CA MET A 227 3.64 -16.25 10.53
C MET A 227 3.45 -15.66 9.13
N LEU A 228 3.32 -14.34 9.02
CA LEU A 228 3.25 -13.65 7.75
C LEU A 228 4.49 -13.94 6.92
N LYS A 229 5.70 -13.86 7.51
CA LYS A 229 6.97 -14.13 6.82
C LYS A 229 7.01 -15.49 6.13
N LYS A 230 6.35 -16.51 6.69
CA LYS A 230 6.24 -17.85 6.07
C LYS A 230 5.37 -17.89 4.81
N LYS A 231 4.53 -16.87 4.60
CA LYS A 231 3.60 -16.77 3.46
C LYS A 231 4.03 -15.75 2.41
N LEU A 232 5.04 -14.95 2.72
CA LEU A 232 5.54 -13.96 1.79
C LEU A 232 6.20 -14.62 0.59
N GLN A 233 5.89 -14.10 -0.59
CA GLN A 233 6.49 -14.50 -1.84
C GLN A 233 7.13 -13.28 -2.48
N LEU A 234 8.41 -13.38 -2.84
CA LEU A 234 9.07 -12.32 -3.60
C LEU A 234 8.55 -12.36 -5.04
N GLN A 235 7.94 -11.28 -5.49
CA GLN A 235 7.37 -11.16 -6.83
C GLN A 235 7.64 -9.77 -7.42
N THR A 236 7.51 -9.65 -8.73
CA THR A 236 7.45 -8.34 -9.41
C THR A 236 6.05 -8.13 -9.94
N ILE A 237 5.41 -7.05 -9.50
CA ILE A 237 4.05 -6.67 -9.90
C ILE A 237 4.13 -5.47 -10.83
N ARG A 238 3.45 -5.56 -11.97
CA ARG A 238 3.26 -4.46 -12.91
C ARG A 238 1.91 -3.80 -12.64
N LEU A 239 1.95 -2.69 -11.93
CA LEU A 239 0.81 -1.91 -11.43
C LEU A 239 0.43 -0.83 -12.45
N GLY A 240 -0.83 -0.84 -12.91
CA GLY A 240 -1.42 0.12 -13.84
C GLY A 240 -2.33 1.14 -13.17
#